data_AF-A0A6A4ZG47-F1
#
_entry.id   AF-A0A6A4ZG47-F1
#
_cell.length_a   1.000
_cell.length_b   1.000
_cell.length_c   1.000
_cell.angle_alpha   90.00
_cell.angle_beta   90.00
_cell.angle_gamma   90.00
#
_symmetry.space_group_name_H-M   'P 1'
#
loop_
_entity.id
_entity.type
_entity.pdbx_description
1 polymer ?
#
loop_
_entity_poly.entity_id
_entity_poly.type
_entity_poly.pdbx_seq_one_letter_code
_entity_poly.pdbx_strand_id
1 'polypeptide(L)'
;MLVDQTFPAIFEKFPRNVQRIVVQHDNATPHAVTTDPAVVAASASDGRRIVFGEQPANSPDLNILDLGFFNSIQALQQKMPAYTVDELIRNVENAFTNVPSVSLDNVFYTLQSVMECILETGGSNKYKLKHLGKEAKRRRGELEESLTCSADTYLAARLAGL
;
A
#
# COMPACT_ATOMS: atom_id res chain seq x y z
N MET A 1 13.03 -1.87 15.71
CA MET A 1 12.04 -1.07 14.93
C MET A 1 10.73 -1.80 14.76
N LEU A 2 10.68 -2.96 14.07
CA LEU A 2 9.42 -3.69 13.90
C LEU A 2 8.81 -4.13 15.24
N VAL A 3 9.60 -4.84 16.05
CA VAL A 3 9.20 -5.34 17.37
C VAL A 3 8.88 -4.21 18.34
N ASP A 4 9.74 -3.19 18.41
CA ASP A 4 9.67 -2.18 19.47
C ASP A 4 8.76 -0.99 19.15
N GLN A 5 8.45 -0.75 17.88
CA GLN A 5 7.72 0.46 17.44
C GLN A 5 6.57 0.12 16.50
N THR A 6 6.86 -0.56 15.37
CA THR A 6 5.88 -0.75 14.30
C THR A 6 4.72 -1.66 14.72
N PHE A 7 5.00 -2.84 15.28
CA PHE A 7 3.95 -3.77 15.71
C PHE A 7 3.10 -3.23 16.86
N PRO A 8 3.67 -2.65 17.94
CA PRO A 8 2.89 -1.98 18.96
C PRO A 8 1.95 -0.91 18.38
N ALA A 9 2.46 -0.03 17.50
CA ALA A 9 1.65 1.01 16.88
C ALA A 9 0.53 0.45 15.98
N ILE A 10 0.79 -0.65 15.26
CA ILE A 10 -0.25 -1.35 14.50
C ILE A 10 -1.31 -1.90 15.45
N PHE A 11 -0.94 -2.62 16.51
CA PHE A 11 -1.93 -3.17 17.43
C PHE A 11 -2.76 -2.10 18.14
N GLU A 12 -2.17 -0.95 18.43
CA GLU A 12 -2.83 0.22 19.02
C GLU A 12 -3.83 0.86 18.05
N LYS A 13 -3.40 1.17 16.82
CA LYS A 13 -4.15 2.02 15.87
C LYS A 13 -5.04 1.26 14.89
N PHE A 14 -4.71 0.01 14.58
CA PHE A 14 -5.42 -0.77 13.57
C PHE A 14 -6.78 -1.26 14.11
N PRO A 15 -7.86 -1.28 13.31
CA PRO A 15 -9.19 -1.68 13.76
C PRO A 15 -9.21 -2.99 14.55
N ARG A 16 -9.87 -2.97 15.72
CA ARG A 16 -9.86 -4.07 16.70
C ARG A 16 -10.60 -5.32 16.23
N ASN A 17 -11.52 -5.18 15.27
CA ASN A 17 -12.26 -6.28 14.65
C ASN A 17 -11.42 -7.07 13.62
N VAL A 18 -10.18 -6.64 13.33
CA VAL A 18 -9.28 -7.35 12.42
C VAL A 18 -8.30 -8.24 13.19
N GLN A 19 -8.44 -9.55 13.00
CA GLN A 19 -7.59 -10.57 13.62
C GLN A 19 -6.30 -10.83 12.83
N ARG A 20 -6.33 -10.74 11.50
CA ARG A 20 -5.15 -10.99 10.65
C ARG A 20 -4.81 -9.72 9.87
N ILE A 21 -3.66 -9.16 10.16
CA ILE A 21 -3.14 -7.94 9.53
C ILE A 21 -2.02 -8.35 8.58
N VAL A 22 -2.13 -7.98 7.30
CA VAL A 22 -1.10 -8.27 6.31
C VAL A 22 -0.22 -7.03 6.16
N VAL A 23 1.07 -7.19 6.41
CA VAL A 23 2.09 -6.17 6.12
C VAL A 23 2.80 -6.59 4.85
N GLN A 24 2.55 -5.87 3.77
CA GLN A 24 3.29 -6.05 2.53
C GLN A 24 4.64 -5.32 2.64
N HIS A 25 5.70 -5.93 2.11
CA HIS A 25 7.01 -5.31 1.92
C HIS A 25 7.56 -5.67 0.54
N ASP A 26 8.58 -4.96 0.08
CA ASP A 26 9.31 -5.35 -1.12
C ASP A 26 10.20 -6.57 -0.80
N ASN A 27 10.39 -7.46 -1.77
CA ASN A 27 11.17 -8.68 -1.57
C ASN A 27 12.70 -8.42 -1.61
N ALA A 28 13.15 -7.22 -1.19
CA ALA A 28 14.56 -6.86 -1.17
C ALA A 28 15.30 -7.59 -0.02
N THR A 29 16.39 -8.28 -0.30
CA THR A 29 17.20 -8.92 0.75
C THR A 29 17.82 -7.83 1.64
N PRO A 30 17.44 -7.70 2.93
CA PRO A 30 17.69 -8.71 3.96
C PRO A 30 16.45 -9.01 4.84
N HIS A 31 15.47 -9.75 4.31
CA HIS A 31 14.27 -10.15 5.06
C HIS A 31 14.36 -11.52 5.77
N ALA A 32 15.55 -11.90 6.27
CA ALA A 32 15.65 -12.95 7.31
C ALA A 32 14.78 -12.63 8.57
N VAL A 33 14.34 -11.37 8.67
CA VAL A 33 13.38 -10.80 9.62
C VAL A 33 12.08 -11.59 9.75
N THR A 34 11.54 -12.19 8.67
CA THR A 34 10.27 -12.94 8.76
C THR A 34 10.41 -14.29 9.47
N THR A 35 11.64 -14.81 9.52
CA THR A 35 12.01 -16.05 10.23
C THR A 35 12.66 -15.79 11.59
N ASP A 36 12.92 -14.54 11.94
CA ASP A 36 13.52 -14.16 13.22
C ASP A 36 12.57 -14.50 14.38
N PRO A 37 12.99 -15.29 15.39
CA PRO A 37 12.12 -15.71 16.47
C PRO A 37 11.50 -14.56 17.28
N ALA A 38 12.23 -13.46 17.48
CA ALA A 38 11.72 -12.29 18.21
C ALA A 38 10.65 -11.56 17.40
N VAL A 39 10.82 -11.45 16.08
CA VAL A 39 9.81 -10.88 15.18
C VAL A 39 8.58 -11.77 15.13
N VAL A 40 8.74 -13.08 15.01
CA VAL A 40 7.63 -14.03 15.00
C VAL A 40 6.84 -13.94 16.31
N ALA A 41 7.51 -13.92 17.45
CA ALA A 41 6.87 -13.78 18.76
C ALA A 41 6.11 -12.45 18.90
N ALA A 42 6.71 -11.34 18.47
CA ALA A 42 6.09 -10.02 18.57
C ALA A 42 4.96 -9.79 17.55
N SER A 43 4.88 -10.60 16.49
CA SER A 43 3.86 -10.47 15.45
C SER A 43 2.48 -10.96 15.90
N ALA A 44 2.35 -11.58 17.08
CA ALA A 44 1.08 -12.01 17.64
C ALA A 44 0.80 -11.34 18.98
N SER A 45 -0.42 -10.81 19.17
CA SER A 45 -0.86 -10.21 20.43
C SER A 45 -2.39 -10.24 20.52
N ASP A 46 -2.94 -10.58 21.68
CA ASP A 46 -4.38 -10.56 21.98
C ASP A 46 -5.27 -11.25 20.93
N GLY A 47 -4.85 -12.42 20.44
CA GLY A 47 -5.58 -13.18 19.41
C GLY A 47 -5.52 -12.57 18.01
N ARG A 48 -4.74 -11.50 17.83
CA ARG A 48 -4.43 -10.87 16.55
C ARG A 48 -3.03 -11.27 16.10
N ARG A 49 -2.83 -11.32 14.79
CA ARG A 49 -1.54 -11.63 14.18
C ARG A 49 -1.23 -10.73 13.00
N ILE A 50 0.03 -10.32 12.92
CA ILE A 50 0.65 -9.67 11.77
C ILE A 50 1.33 -10.77 10.95
N VAL A 51 1.11 -10.74 9.65
CA VAL A 51 1.76 -11.66 8.70
C VAL A 51 2.34 -10.85 7.57
N PHE A 52 3.45 -11.32 7.03
CA PHE A 52 4.09 -10.66 5.90
C PHE A 52 3.48 -11.15 4.59
N GLY A 53 3.18 -10.21 3.70
CA GLY A 53 2.74 -10.46 2.34
C GLY A 53 3.88 -10.16 1.37
N GLU A 54 4.15 -11.09 0.45
CA GLU A 54 5.19 -10.93 -0.56
C GLU A 54 4.69 -10.09 -1.74
N GLN A 55 5.61 -9.32 -2.33
CA GLN A 55 5.37 -8.57 -3.56
C GLN A 55 6.05 -9.28 -4.74
N PRO A 56 5.38 -9.43 -5.89
CA PRO A 56 6.04 -9.94 -7.10
C PRO A 56 7.31 -9.16 -7.45
N ALA A 57 8.33 -9.87 -7.93
CA ALA A 57 9.62 -9.25 -8.26
C ALA A 57 9.47 -8.22 -9.39
N ASN A 58 10.16 -7.08 -9.27
CA ASN A 58 10.12 -5.98 -10.24
C ASN A 58 8.71 -5.38 -10.48
N SER A 59 7.83 -5.43 -9.49
CA SER A 59 6.47 -4.88 -9.59
C SER A 59 6.23 -3.70 -8.63
N PRO A 60 6.97 -2.58 -8.73
CA PRO A 60 6.79 -1.42 -7.83
C PRO A 60 5.38 -0.83 -7.90
N ASP A 61 4.65 -1.08 -8.99
CA ASP A 61 3.24 -0.77 -9.17
C ASP A 61 2.30 -1.54 -8.22
N LEU A 62 2.79 -2.61 -7.60
CA LEU A 62 2.11 -3.40 -6.56
C LEU A 62 2.54 -3.05 -5.13
N ASN A 63 3.41 -2.07 -4.94
CA ASN A 63 3.73 -1.50 -3.63
C ASN A 63 3.04 -0.14 -3.48
N ILE A 64 2.13 -0.02 -2.51
CA ILE A 64 1.37 1.23 -2.32
C ILE A 64 2.25 2.45 -2.01
N LEU A 65 3.39 2.22 -1.35
CA LEU A 65 4.32 3.29 -0.99
C LEU A 65 4.93 3.90 -2.24
N ASP A 66 5.45 3.05 -3.13
CA ASP A 66 6.07 3.44 -4.40
C ASP A 66 5.04 3.91 -5.44
N LEU A 67 3.89 3.23 -5.52
CA LEU A 67 2.84 3.50 -6.49
C LEU A 67 2.32 4.95 -6.39
N GLY A 68 2.27 5.52 -5.19
CA GLY A 68 1.85 6.91 -5.09
C GLY A 68 1.85 7.56 -3.72
N PHE A 69 2.04 6.83 -2.61
CA PHE A 69 2.03 7.47 -1.30
C PHE A 69 3.26 8.38 -1.10
N PHE A 70 4.46 7.91 -1.46
CA PHE A 70 5.65 8.77 -1.41
C PHE A 70 5.54 9.98 -2.33
N ASN A 71 5.00 9.81 -3.55
CA ASN A 71 4.74 10.93 -4.45
C ASN A 71 3.75 11.95 -3.84
N SER A 72 2.74 11.49 -3.10
CA SER A 72 1.76 12.36 -2.43
C SER A 72 2.41 13.22 -1.34
N ILE A 73 3.29 12.64 -0.53
CA ILE A 73 4.06 13.36 0.50
C ILE A 73 5.06 14.31 -0.16
N GLN A 74 5.79 13.83 -1.17
CA GLN A 74 6.79 14.62 -1.88
C GLN A 74 6.18 15.86 -2.55
N ALA A 75 4.98 15.75 -3.13
CA ALA A 75 4.28 16.88 -3.73
C ALA A 75 3.92 18.00 -2.73
N LEU A 76 3.75 17.66 -1.44
CA LEU A 76 3.60 18.64 -0.37
C LEU A 76 4.95 19.18 0.08
N GLN A 77 5.92 18.28 0.29
CA GLN A 77 7.26 18.62 0.75
C GLN A 77 7.97 19.58 -0.21
N GLN A 78 7.85 19.40 -1.52
CA GLN A 78 8.47 20.27 -2.54
C GLN A 78 7.98 21.71 -2.52
N LYS A 79 6.86 22.00 -1.85
CA LYS A 79 6.34 23.36 -1.68
C LYS A 79 6.98 24.09 -0.49
N MET A 80 7.80 23.40 0.30
CA MET A 80 8.44 23.90 1.50
C MET A 80 9.95 24.03 1.29
N PRO A 81 10.55 25.23 1.44
CA PRO A 81 11.99 25.38 1.32
C PRO A 81 12.70 24.66 2.47
N ALA A 82 13.86 24.08 2.17
CA ALA A 82 14.77 23.51 3.15
C ALA A 82 16.22 23.77 2.71
N TYR A 83 17.03 24.29 3.62
CA TYR A 83 18.44 24.61 3.45
C TYR A 83 19.34 23.73 4.33
N THR A 84 18.74 22.94 5.21
CA THR A 84 19.44 21.98 6.07
C THR A 84 18.73 20.62 6.06
N VAL A 85 19.44 19.58 6.51
CA VAL A 85 18.87 18.24 6.68
C VAL A 85 17.74 18.26 7.71
N ASP A 86 17.89 19.01 8.81
CA ASP A 86 16.87 19.11 9.85
C ASP A 86 15.58 19.78 9.33
N GLU A 87 15.72 20.82 8.50
CA GLU A 87 14.58 21.43 7.81
C GLU A 87 13.91 20.46 6.84
N LEU A 88 14.68 19.66 6.11
CA LEU A 88 14.15 18.64 5.21
C LEU A 88 13.35 17.58 5.99
N ILE A 89 13.89 17.06 7.10
CA ILE A 89 13.21 16.08 7.96
C ILE A 89 11.89 16.66 8.46
N ARG A 90 11.92 17.87 9.03
CA ARG A 90 10.70 18.57 9.49
C ARG A 90 9.67 18.77 8.38
N ASN A 91 10.10 19.11 7.17
CA ASN A 91 9.21 19.28 6.04
C ASN A 91 8.56 17.95 5.63
N VAL A 92 9.30 16.84 5.66
CA VAL A 92 8.75 15.50 5.39
C VAL A 92 7.75 15.08 6.47
N GLU A 93 8.05 15.29 7.75
CA GLU A 93 7.14 15.00 8.87
C GLU A 93 5.84 15.83 8.78
N ASN A 94 5.97 17.11 8.44
CA ASN A 94 4.84 17.99 8.21
C ASN A 94 3.99 17.51 7.02
N ALA A 95 4.62 17.17 5.89
CA ALA A 95 3.93 16.63 4.73
C ALA A 95 3.23 15.30 5.03
N PHE A 96 3.85 14.39 5.80
CA PHE A 96 3.24 13.14 6.24
C PHE A 96 2.02 13.39 7.13
N THR A 97 2.08 14.36 8.04
CA THR A 97 0.97 14.71 8.93
C THR A 97 -0.19 15.36 8.18
N ASN A 98 0.10 16.13 7.13
CA ASN A 98 -0.87 16.94 6.39
C ASN A 98 -1.33 16.31 5.07
N VAL A 99 -0.79 15.15 4.67
CA VAL A 99 -1.26 14.46 3.48
C VAL A 99 -2.74 14.08 3.66
N PRO A 100 -3.64 14.50 2.76
CA PRO A 100 -5.05 14.17 2.88
C PRO A 100 -5.24 12.65 2.84
N SER A 101 -6.09 12.10 3.71
CA SER A 101 -6.44 10.67 3.70
C SER A 101 -6.97 10.22 2.33
N VAL A 102 -7.72 11.09 1.65
CA VAL A 102 -8.23 10.86 0.30
C VAL A 102 -7.13 10.60 -0.73
N SER A 103 -5.92 11.12 -0.52
CA SER A 103 -4.76 10.82 -1.37
C SER A 103 -4.39 9.35 -1.25
N LEU A 104 -4.35 8.82 -0.02
CA LEU A 104 -4.06 7.40 0.22
C LEU A 104 -5.17 6.50 -0.36
N ASP A 105 -6.44 6.86 -0.18
CA ASP A 105 -7.57 6.14 -0.79
C ASP A 105 -7.41 6.08 -2.31
N ASN A 106 -7.06 7.21 -2.94
CA ASN A 106 -6.84 7.29 -4.38
C ASN A 106 -5.71 6.35 -4.85
N VAL A 107 -4.67 6.14 -4.04
CA VAL A 107 -3.59 5.18 -4.35
C VAL A 107 -4.11 3.74 -4.25
N PHE A 108 -4.90 3.39 -3.23
CA PHE A 108 -5.54 2.07 -3.13
C PHE A 108 -6.45 1.76 -4.33
N TYR A 109 -7.27 2.72 -4.79
CA TYR A 109 -8.06 2.54 -6.01
C TYR A 109 -7.18 2.35 -7.25
N THR A 110 -6.04 3.05 -7.34
CA THR A 110 -5.07 2.83 -8.43
C THR A 110 -4.48 1.43 -8.34
N LEU A 111 -4.09 0.96 -7.15
CA LEU A 111 -3.52 -0.37 -6.94
C LEU A 111 -4.47 -1.47 -7.42
N GLN A 112 -5.76 -1.36 -7.10
CA GLN A 112 -6.78 -2.30 -7.56
C GLN A 112 -6.94 -2.28 -9.09
N SER A 113 -6.86 -1.09 -9.70
CA SER A 113 -6.88 -0.97 -11.17
C SER A 113 -5.63 -1.55 -11.83
N VAL A 114 -4.46 -1.37 -11.20
CA VAL A 114 -3.19 -1.97 -11.63
C VAL A 114 -3.31 -3.49 -11.61
N MET A 115 -3.79 -4.07 -10.51
CA MET A 115 -3.99 -5.52 -10.39
C MET A 115 -4.88 -6.05 -11.51
N GLU A 116 -6.02 -5.41 -11.77
CA GLU A 116 -6.89 -5.81 -12.89
C GLU A 116 -6.19 -5.70 -14.25
N CYS A 117 -5.45 -4.62 -14.51
CA CYS A 117 -4.68 -4.47 -15.75
C CYS A 117 -3.59 -5.55 -15.92
N ILE A 118 -2.94 -5.96 -14.83
CA ILE A 118 -1.96 -7.05 -14.85
C ILE A 118 -2.65 -8.37 -15.23
N LEU A 119 -3.83 -8.65 -14.66
CA LEU A 119 -4.62 -9.83 -15.01
C LEU A 119 -5.07 -9.79 -16.49
N GLU A 120 -5.56 -8.63 -16.98
CA GLU A 120 -5.97 -8.43 -18.38
C GLU A 120 -4.80 -8.62 -19.37
N THR A 121 -3.57 -8.34 -18.94
CA THR A 121 -2.38 -8.39 -19.80
C THR A 121 -1.49 -9.62 -19.56
N GLY A 122 -2.00 -10.60 -18.82
CA GLY A 122 -1.31 -11.88 -18.62
C GLY A 122 -0.07 -11.80 -17.73
N GLY A 123 -0.06 -10.93 -16.71
CA GLY A 123 1.08 -10.74 -15.80
C GLY A 123 2.08 -9.67 -16.26
N SER A 124 1.80 -8.97 -17.35
CA SER A 124 2.67 -7.92 -17.88
C SER A 124 2.63 -6.64 -17.03
N ASN A 125 3.76 -5.95 -16.93
CA ASN A 125 3.82 -4.59 -16.38
C ASN A 125 3.60 -3.50 -17.45
N LYS A 126 3.26 -3.89 -18.67
CA LYS A 126 2.97 -3.00 -19.80
C LYS A 126 1.48 -2.92 -20.03
N TYR A 127 0.83 -1.98 -19.36
CA TYR A 127 -0.59 -1.71 -19.49
C TYR A 127 -0.85 -0.20 -19.46
N LYS A 128 -2.06 0.19 -19.88
CA LYS A 128 -2.52 1.58 -19.80
C LYS A 128 -3.62 1.67 -18.76
N LEU A 129 -3.33 2.34 -17.64
CA LEU A 129 -4.31 2.57 -16.59
C LEU A 129 -5.47 3.42 -17.12
N LYS A 130 -6.70 2.91 -16.95
CA LYS A 130 -7.92 3.63 -17.28
C LYS A 130 -8.19 4.68 -16.20
N HIS A 131 -8.53 5.90 -16.61
CA HIS A 131 -8.85 6.96 -15.67
C HIS A 131 -10.27 6.75 -15.10
N LEU A 132 -10.38 6.33 -13.84
CA LEU A 132 -11.65 6.01 -13.19
C LEU A 132 -12.55 7.21 -12.85
N GLY A 133 -12.02 8.44 -12.97
CA GLY A 133 -12.78 9.64 -12.60
C GLY A 133 -13.13 9.67 -11.11
N LYS A 134 -12.21 9.18 -10.26
CA LYS A 134 -12.40 8.96 -8.80
C LYS A 134 -13.04 10.16 -8.10
N GLU A 135 -12.56 11.36 -8.39
CA GLU A 135 -13.10 12.60 -7.80
C GLU A 135 -14.54 12.89 -8.22
N ALA A 136 -14.88 12.65 -9.49
CA ALA A 136 -16.23 12.87 -9.99
C ALA A 136 -17.20 11.85 -9.39
N LYS A 137 -16.82 10.57 -9.33
CA LYS A 137 -17.61 9.51 -8.68
C LYS A 137 -17.81 9.79 -7.19
N ARG A 138 -16.75 10.19 -6.49
CA ARG A 138 -16.81 10.54 -5.05
C ARG A 138 -17.78 11.70 -4.79
N ARG A 139 -17.74 12.76 -5.61
CA ARG A 139 -18.68 13.90 -5.50
C ARG A 139 -20.15 13.51 -5.70
N ARG A 140 -20.42 12.45 -6.48
CA ARG A 140 -21.77 11.92 -6.69
C ARG A 140 -22.18 10.85 -5.68
N GLY A 141 -21.28 10.43 -4.79
CA GLY A 141 -21.54 9.31 -3.87
C GLY A 141 -21.57 7.94 -4.55
N GLU A 142 -20.99 7.82 -5.76
CA GLU A 142 -20.99 6.61 -6.59
C GLU A 142 -19.65 5.84 -6.53
N LEU A 143 -18.71 6.32 -5.71
CA LEU A 143 -17.43 5.62 -5.55
C LEU A 143 -17.62 4.51 -4.53
N GLU A 144 -17.56 3.27 -5.00
CA GLU A 144 -17.56 2.07 -4.17
C GLU A 144 -16.36 2.07 -3.21
N GLU A 145 -16.50 1.43 -2.05
CA GLU A 145 -15.43 1.31 -1.05
C GLU A 145 -14.20 0.56 -1.58
N SER A 146 -14.42 -0.41 -2.46
CA SER A 146 -13.38 -1.16 -3.18
C SER A 146 -13.88 -1.46 -4.58
N LEU A 147 -13.00 -1.40 -5.57
CA LEU A 147 -13.30 -1.81 -6.93
C LEU A 147 -13.44 -3.33 -6.98
N THR A 148 -14.31 -3.78 -7.89
CA THR A 148 -14.46 -5.18 -8.25
C THR A 148 -13.72 -5.45 -9.55
N CYS A 149 -12.98 -6.56 -9.60
CA CYS A 149 -12.39 -7.06 -10.84
C CYS A 149 -13.47 -7.82 -11.62
N SER A 150 -13.47 -7.67 -12.95
CA SER A 150 -14.35 -8.44 -13.83
C SER A 150 -14.17 -9.95 -13.60
N ALA A 151 -15.29 -10.67 -13.47
CA ALA A 151 -15.29 -12.13 -13.30
C ALA A 151 -14.59 -12.82 -14.48
N ASP A 152 -14.80 -12.34 -15.70
CA ASP A 152 -14.17 -12.89 -16.90
C ASP A 152 -12.65 -12.71 -16.87
N THR A 153 -12.19 -11.53 -16.48
CA THR A 153 -10.75 -11.23 -16.31
C THR A 153 -10.12 -12.13 -15.26
N TYR A 154 -10.76 -12.24 -14.09
CA TYR A 154 -10.28 -13.09 -13.01
C TYR A 154 -10.22 -14.56 -13.42
N LEU A 155 -11.27 -15.08 -14.05
CA LEU A 155 -11.34 -16.48 -14.50
C LEU A 155 -10.29 -16.77 -15.58
N ALA A 156 -10.13 -15.87 -16.56
CA ALA A 156 -9.13 -16.02 -17.61
C ALA A 156 -7.71 -16.05 -17.03
N ALA A 157 -7.38 -15.13 -16.12
CA ALA A 157 -6.08 -15.10 -15.47
C ALA A 157 -5.83 -16.35 -14.62
N ARG A 158 -6.83 -16.78 -13.84
CA ARG A 158 -6.74 -18.00 -13.03
C ARG A 158 -6.50 -19.24 -13.88
N LEU A 159 -7.16 -19.36 -15.04
CA LEU A 159 -6.93 -20.47 -15.98
C LEU A 159 -5.53 -20.42 -16.62
N ALA A 160 -4.96 -19.23 -16.76
CA ALA A 160 -3.60 -19.03 -17.26
C ALA A 160 -2.51 -19.27 -16.19
N GLY A 161 -2.88 -19.55 -14.93
CA GLY A 161 -1.94 -19.79 -13.84
C GLY A 161 -1.31 -18.53 -13.27
N LEU A 162 -2.00 -17.39 -13.39
CA LEU A 162 -1.64 -16.11 -12.80
C LEU A 162 -2.26 -15.94 -11.40
#